data_AF-A0AAD7Y8D3-F1
#
_entry.id   AF-A0AAD7Y8D3-F1
#
_cell.length_a   1.000
_cell.length_b   1.000
_cell.length_c   1.000
_cell.angle_alpha   90.00
_cell.angle_beta   90.00
_cell.angle_gamma   90.00
#
_symmetry.space_group_name_H-M   'P 1'
#
loop_
_entity.id
_entity.type
_entity.pdbx_description
1 polymer ?
#
loop_
_entity_poly.entity_id
_entity_poly.type
_entity_poly.pdbx_seq_one_letter_code
_entity_poly.pdbx_strand_id
1 'polypeptide(L)'
;MIDGGGHTAKAGVYLHRRDLACAVLRNLSTDHCVVAHIEECDLHVVSAYFQYAEDISRHLHHLERVMGELHGKRVLLCLDANTHSPMWHSEPRHYTGRGHNAEYRRVSMEGFVAAHGLIIHNVEGQPCTFGGPNGESNIDLTLSTRSVTAVDWKVHEGASSSDHRLITFQVIAGGTGGRGNCRGAEPTEEPVRFRDRGVDWLRFRQTIHARMGRLDLSKPAPFVCRDFTRAIVDTASQCLGAKGSPKDAGYEWWNPELDKLRKSTNKARYKWQGARKEGGLREEGLRAEFHVARARYRKAMEGAELEYFRRIADSGNADPWGLAYRAASGRLRPSPRVINGTELAEGFATTVGDAATGLLRVLCPDDDPLRDTPYHKQGHMQRF
;
A
#
# COMPACT_ATOMS: atom_id res chain seq x y z
N MET A 1 -4.07 2.34 -5.31
CA MET A 1 -4.91 1.82 -4.22
C MET A 1 -4.96 0.32 -4.40
N ILE A 2 -4.62 -0.44 -3.37
CA ILE A 2 -4.73 -1.89 -3.36
C ILE A 2 -6.04 -2.21 -2.62
N ASP A 3 -6.97 -2.89 -3.28
CA ASP A 3 -8.25 -3.33 -2.71
C ASP A 3 -8.29 -4.86 -2.53
N GLY A 4 -9.17 -5.33 -1.64
CA GLY A 4 -9.37 -6.75 -1.33
C GLY A 4 -10.17 -7.53 -2.39
N GLY A 5 -10.48 -6.94 -3.55
CA GLY A 5 -11.17 -7.63 -4.64
C GLY A 5 -12.71 -7.60 -4.63
N GLY A 6 -13.37 -6.78 -3.81
CA GLY A 6 -14.83 -6.61 -3.79
C GLY A 6 -15.33 -5.28 -4.36
N HIS A 7 -16.58 -5.24 -4.84
CA HIS A 7 -17.25 -4.03 -5.34
C HIS A 7 -17.54 -2.95 -4.26
N THR A 8 -17.25 -3.23 -2.98
CA THR A 8 -17.41 -2.32 -1.84
C THR A 8 -16.25 -2.44 -0.82
N ALA A 9 -15.02 -2.23 -1.28
CA ALA A 9 -13.86 -2.22 -0.37
C ALA A 9 -13.98 -1.11 0.69
N LYS A 10 -13.75 -1.46 1.97
CA LYS A 10 -13.80 -0.54 3.13
C LYS A 10 -12.43 -0.28 3.75
N ALA A 11 -11.43 -1.09 3.41
CA ALA A 11 -10.04 -0.89 3.75
C ALA A 11 -9.17 -0.91 2.49
N GLY A 12 -7.98 -0.31 2.57
CA GLY A 12 -7.07 -0.25 1.43
C GLY A 12 -5.69 0.28 1.80
N VAL A 13 -4.71 -0.08 0.99
CA VAL A 13 -3.33 0.42 1.13
C VAL A 13 -2.99 1.32 -0.06
N TYR A 14 -2.47 2.50 0.22
CA TYR A 14 -1.98 3.44 -0.78
C TYR A 14 -0.46 3.56 -0.72
N LEU A 15 0.20 3.16 -1.81
CA LEU A 15 1.63 3.35 -2.01
C LEU A 15 1.85 4.58 -2.87
N HIS A 16 2.36 5.66 -2.26
CA HIS A 16 2.74 6.87 -2.99
C HIS A 16 3.95 6.64 -3.88
N ARG A 17 4.98 6.00 -3.32
CA ARG A 17 6.18 5.57 -4.04
C ARG A 17 5.89 4.35 -4.89
N ARG A 18 5.93 4.51 -6.21
CA ARG A 18 5.63 3.44 -7.21
C ARG A 18 6.78 2.47 -7.44
N ASP A 19 7.94 2.81 -6.91
CA ASP A 19 9.17 2.04 -6.92
C ASP A 19 9.22 1.00 -5.79
N LEU A 20 8.32 1.04 -4.82
CA LEU A 20 8.29 0.01 -3.78
C LEU A 20 7.74 -1.32 -4.32
N ALA A 21 8.43 -2.41 -4.01
CA ALA A 21 7.97 -3.76 -4.25
C ALA A 21 6.99 -4.20 -3.15
N CYS A 22 5.82 -4.66 -3.58
CA CYS A 22 4.73 -4.98 -2.67
C CYS A 22 3.98 -6.24 -3.11
N ALA A 23 3.72 -7.14 -2.17
CA ALA A 23 2.87 -8.30 -2.37
C ALA A 23 1.55 -8.14 -1.61
N VAL A 24 0.43 -8.21 -2.32
CA VAL A 24 -0.91 -8.19 -1.73
C VAL A 24 -1.31 -9.61 -1.35
N LEU A 25 -1.49 -9.88 -0.06
CA LEU A 25 -1.80 -11.22 0.44
C LEU A 25 -3.32 -11.44 0.35
N ARG A 26 -3.79 -11.86 -0.83
CA ARG A 26 -5.22 -12.00 -1.12
C ARG A 26 -5.93 -13.03 -0.24
N ASN A 27 -5.25 -14.12 0.10
CA ASN A 27 -5.76 -15.14 1.03
C ASN A 27 -6.00 -14.60 2.45
N LEU A 28 -5.29 -13.53 2.82
CA LEU A 28 -5.43 -12.85 4.11
C LEU A 28 -6.25 -11.56 4.02
N SER A 29 -6.65 -11.13 2.83
CA SER A 29 -7.41 -9.90 2.62
C SER A 29 -8.92 -10.16 2.47
N THR A 30 -9.72 -9.18 2.87
CA THR A 30 -11.18 -9.14 2.77
C THR A 30 -11.62 -7.72 2.41
N ASP A 31 -12.92 -7.47 2.26
CA ASP A 31 -13.45 -6.11 2.05
C ASP A 31 -13.14 -5.15 3.20
N HIS A 32 -12.95 -5.68 4.42
CA HIS A 32 -12.71 -4.90 5.64
C HIS A 32 -11.26 -4.90 6.09
N CYS A 33 -10.39 -5.67 5.44
CA CYS A 33 -9.00 -5.85 5.86
C CYS A 33 -8.12 -6.10 4.65
N VAL A 34 -7.10 -5.27 4.44
CA VAL A 34 -6.09 -5.48 3.40
C VAL A 34 -4.77 -5.79 4.07
N VAL A 35 -4.16 -6.90 3.66
CA VAL A 35 -2.84 -7.34 4.13
C VAL A 35 -1.87 -7.27 2.96
N ALA A 36 -0.75 -6.57 3.16
CA ALA A 36 0.29 -6.42 2.15
C ALA A 36 1.68 -6.52 2.77
N HIS A 37 2.62 -7.11 2.05
CA HIS A 37 4.03 -7.15 2.40
C HIS A 37 4.81 -6.11 1.58
N ILE A 38 5.66 -5.32 2.22
CA ILE A 38 6.55 -4.33 1.60
C ILE A 38 7.99 -4.88 1.71
N GLU A 39 8.62 -5.13 0.56
CA GLU A 39 9.90 -5.84 0.49
C GLU A 39 11.05 -5.03 1.11
N GLU A 40 11.14 -3.74 0.80
CA GLU A 40 12.29 -2.90 1.15
C GLU A 40 12.54 -2.81 2.66
N CYS A 41 11.48 -2.95 3.45
CA CYS A 41 11.55 -2.90 4.89
C CYS A 41 11.10 -4.21 5.55
N ASP A 42 10.94 -5.30 4.80
CA ASP A 42 10.45 -6.60 5.29
C ASP A 42 9.33 -6.42 6.32
N LEU A 43 8.25 -5.77 5.88
CA LEU A 43 7.16 -5.33 6.75
C LEU A 43 5.81 -5.73 6.16
N HIS A 44 5.01 -6.39 6.99
CA HIS A 44 3.61 -6.65 6.69
C HIS A 44 2.78 -5.51 7.24
N VAL A 45 1.99 -4.88 6.39
CA VAL A 45 1.06 -3.81 6.73
C VAL A 45 -0.35 -4.34 6.61
N VAL A 46 -1.12 -4.14 7.67
CA VAL A 46 -2.53 -4.48 7.78
C VAL A 46 -3.32 -3.18 7.92
N SER A 47 -4.23 -2.92 6.98
CA SER A 47 -5.24 -1.86 7.11
C SER A 47 -6.58 -2.53 7.34
N ALA A 48 -7.29 -2.21 8.43
CA ALA A 48 -8.62 -2.76 8.67
C ALA A 48 -9.64 -1.74 9.18
N TYR A 49 -10.90 -1.97 8.83
CA TYR A 49 -12.06 -1.19 9.24
C TYR A 49 -13.09 -2.09 9.90
N PHE A 50 -13.25 -1.93 11.22
CA PHE A 50 -14.21 -2.68 12.01
C PHE A 50 -15.54 -1.95 11.98
N GLN A 51 -16.48 -2.44 11.18
CA GLN A 51 -17.74 -1.73 11.01
C GLN A 51 -18.52 -1.71 12.33
N TYR A 52 -18.95 -0.52 12.74
CA TYR A 52 -19.63 -0.33 14.02
C TYR A 52 -20.92 -1.17 14.17
N ALA A 53 -21.65 -1.35 13.07
CA ALA A 53 -22.89 -2.14 13.04
C ALA A 53 -22.65 -3.66 13.05
N GLU A 54 -21.40 -4.11 12.87
CA GLU A 54 -21.05 -5.53 12.86
C GLU A 54 -20.45 -5.97 14.20
N ASP A 55 -20.59 -7.25 14.52
CA ASP A 55 -19.94 -7.87 15.67
C ASP A 55 -18.42 -7.83 15.53
N ILE A 56 -17.74 -7.29 16.54
CA ILE A 56 -16.28 -7.15 16.55
C ILE A 56 -15.55 -8.49 16.42
N SER A 57 -16.14 -9.58 16.92
CA SER A 57 -15.55 -10.92 16.91
C SER A 57 -15.28 -11.42 15.50
N ARG A 58 -16.12 -11.04 14.53
CA ARG A 58 -15.89 -11.35 13.11
C ARG A 58 -14.56 -10.79 12.64
N HIS A 59 -14.27 -9.54 13.01
CA HIS A 59 -13.03 -8.87 12.62
C HIS A 59 -11.83 -9.39 13.42
N LEU A 60 -12.01 -9.66 14.72
CA LEU A 60 -10.96 -10.21 15.57
C LEU A 60 -10.56 -11.63 15.16
N HIS A 61 -11.50 -12.54 14.91
CA HIS A 61 -11.19 -13.89 14.40
C HIS A 61 -10.42 -13.83 13.06
N HIS A 62 -10.75 -12.86 12.21
CA HIS A 62 -10.01 -12.66 10.97
C HIS A 62 -8.58 -12.18 11.24
N LEU A 63 -8.39 -11.21 12.14
CA LEU A 63 -7.05 -10.77 12.53
C LEU A 63 -6.26 -11.86 13.26
N GLU A 64 -6.88 -12.70 14.08
CA GLU A 64 -6.24 -13.86 14.70
C GLU A 64 -5.65 -14.80 13.65
N ARG A 65 -6.40 -15.09 12.57
CA ARG A 65 -5.90 -15.85 11.43
C ARG A 65 -4.71 -15.16 10.77
N VAL A 66 -4.80 -13.85 10.53
CA VAL A 66 -3.68 -13.07 9.96
C VAL A 66 -2.44 -13.13 10.86
N MET A 67 -2.61 -12.98 12.17
CA MET A 67 -1.52 -13.03 13.14
C MET A 67 -0.91 -14.45 13.28
N GLY A 68 -1.72 -15.50 13.10
CA GLY A 68 -1.25 -16.89 13.07
C GLY A 68 -0.41 -17.19 11.83
N GLU A 69 -0.88 -16.80 10.65
CA GLU A 69 -0.18 -16.98 9.37
C GLU A 69 1.11 -16.13 9.29
N LEU A 70 1.11 -14.96 9.93
CA LEU A 70 2.25 -14.06 10.01
C LEU A 70 3.06 -14.22 11.30
N HIS A 71 2.98 -15.38 11.96
CA HIS A 71 3.71 -15.65 13.19
C HIS A 71 5.22 -15.41 13.02
N GLY A 72 5.83 -14.69 13.97
CA GLY A 72 7.25 -14.34 13.92
C GLY A 72 7.62 -13.23 12.93
N LYS A 73 6.69 -12.74 12.11
CA LYS A 73 6.93 -11.66 11.14
C LYS A 73 6.79 -10.27 11.77
N ARG A 74 7.33 -9.27 11.07
CA ARG A 74 7.16 -7.85 11.38
C ARG A 74 5.81 -7.38 10.83
N VAL A 75 4.86 -7.09 11.71
CA VAL A 75 3.49 -6.73 11.34
C VAL A 75 3.12 -5.38 11.96
N LEU A 76 2.61 -4.47 11.13
CA LEU A 76 2.05 -3.18 11.52
C LEU A 76 0.55 -3.18 11.18
N LEU A 77 -0.30 -2.85 12.15
CA LEU A 77 -1.75 -2.80 11.99
C LEU A 77 -2.24 -1.36 12.18
N CYS A 78 -2.97 -0.85 11.19
CA CYS A 78 -3.66 0.44 11.23
C CYS A 78 -5.16 0.19 11.14
N LEU A 79 -5.86 0.44 12.24
CA LEU A 79 -7.24 -0.01 12.42
C LEU A 79 -8.15 1.16 12.75
N ASP A 80 -9.28 1.28 12.06
CA ASP A 80 -10.45 1.93 12.64
C ASP A 80 -11.23 0.85 13.39
N ALA A 81 -11.04 0.78 14.71
CA ALA A 81 -11.61 -0.29 15.52
C ALA A 81 -13.05 -0.01 15.96
N ASN A 82 -13.53 1.24 15.84
CA ASN A 82 -14.80 1.67 16.41
C ASN A 82 -15.01 1.22 17.87
N THR A 83 -13.94 1.32 18.67
CA THR A 83 -13.88 0.84 20.07
C THR A 83 -13.16 1.85 20.96
N HIS A 84 -13.61 2.00 22.19
CA HIS A 84 -13.05 2.93 23.18
C HIS A 84 -12.36 2.17 24.31
N SER A 85 -11.13 2.56 24.65
CA SER A 85 -10.37 2.04 25.78
C SER A 85 -9.40 3.09 26.31
N PRO A 86 -9.11 3.10 27.62
CA PRO A 86 -8.01 3.88 28.16
C PRO A 86 -6.64 3.50 27.55
N MET A 87 -6.46 2.26 27.05
CA MET A 87 -5.20 1.80 26.45
C MET A 87 -4.76 2.60 25.21
N TRP A 88 -5.70 3.24 24.52
CA TRP A 88 -5.44 4.18 23.41
C TRP A 88 -6.04 5.55 23.71
N HIS A 89 -6.00 5.94 24.98
CA HIS A 89 -6.30 7.31 25.46
C HIS A 89 -7.74 7.76 25.22
N SER A 90 -8.71 6.84 25.21
CA SER A 90 -10.12 7.25 25.24
C SER A 90 -10.47 7.83 26.62
N GLU A 91 -11.33 8.85 26.66
CA GLU A 91 -11.84 9.39 27.92
C GLU A 91 -12.81 8.42 28.64
N PRO A 92 -12.90 8.43 29.98
CA PRO A 92 -13.81 7.56 30.75
C PRO A 92 -15.26 7.56 30.27
N ARG A 93 -15.79 8.73 29.89
CA ARG A 93 -17.16 8.87 29.35
C ARG A 93 -17.40 8.09 28.04
N HIS A 94 -16.35 7.65 27.36
CA HIS A 94 -16.46 6.88 26.11
C HIS A 94 -16.55 5.37 26.34
N TYR A 95 -16.18 4.86 27.52
CA TYR A 95 -16.20 3.42 27.81
C TYR A 95 -16.90 3.02 29.10
N THR A 96 -17.11 3.93 30.05
CA THR A 96 -17.85 3.66 31.30
C THR A 96 -19.34 3.91 31.12
N GLY A 97 -20.18 2.95 31.52
CA GLY A 97 -21.65 3.11 31.51
C GLY A 97 -22.27 3.20 30.11
N ARG A 98 -21.56 2.74 29.06
CA ARG A 98 -22.00 2.84 27.65
C ARG A 98 -22.79 1.63 27.13
N GLY A 99 -23.14 0.72 28.03
CA GLY A 99 -23.90 -0.49 27.74
C GLY A 99 -23.01 -1.69 27.37
N HIS A 100 -23.62 -2.87 27.39
CA HIS A 100 -22.93 -4.16 27.25
C HIS A 100 -22.12 -4.28 25.96
N ASN A 101 -22.65 -3.82 24.82
CA ASN A 101 -21.94 -3.92 23.53
C ASN A 101 -20.63 -3.11 23.52
N ALA A 102 -20.64 -1.90 24.08
CA ALA A 102 -19.43 -1.06 24.15
C ALA A 102 -18.36 -1.69 25.05
N GLU A 103 -18.79 -2.27 26.18
CA GLU A 103 -17.92 -3.00 27.09
C GLU A 103 -17.35 -4.27 26.44
N TYR A 104 -18.19 -5.05 25.77
CA TYR A 104 -17.77 -6.24 25.03
C TYR A 104 -16.73 -5.91 23.96
N ARG A 105 -16.98 -4.88 23.12
CA ARG A 105 -16.00 -4.43 22.13
C ARG A 105 -14.67 -4.04 22.75
N ARG A 106 -14.71 -3.29 23.86
CA ARG A 106 -13.50 -2.88 24.58
C ARG A 106 -12.73 -4.10 25.07
N VAL A 107 -13.37 -4.97 25.84
CA VAL A 107 -12.72 -6.14 26.44
C VAL A 107 -12.16 -7.08 25.37
N SER A 108 -12.92 -7.33 24.30
CA SER A 108 -12.46 -8.18 23.19
C SER A 108 -11.23 -7.59 22.48
N MET A 109 -11.22 -6.27 22.24
CA MET A 109 -10.08 -5.61 21.59
C MET A 109 -8.85 -5.54 22.52
N GLU A 110 -9.03 -5.22 23.80
CA GLU A 110 -7.94 -5.24 24.80
C GLU A 110 -7.36 -6.66 24.95
N GLY A 111 -8.22 -7.67 24.99
CA GLY A 111 -7.85 -9.08 25.04
C GLY A 111 -7.04 -9.51 23.81
N PHE A 112 -7.47 -9.11 22.61
CA PHE A 112 -6.73 -9.37 21.37
C PHE A 112 -5.32 -8.75 21.40
N VAL A 113 -5.20 -7.48 21.80
CA VAL A 113 -3.91 -6.79 21.93
C VAL A 113 -2.99 -7.53 22.90
N ALA A 114 -3.52 -7.92 24.07
CA ALA A 114 -2.75 -8.63 25.09
C ALA A 114 -2.33 -10.04 24.64
N ALA A 115 -3.25 -10.81 24.04
CA ALA A 115 -3.02 -12.19 23.61
C ALA A 115 -1.90 -12.30 22.56
N HIS A 116 -1.84 -11.33 21.63
CA HIS A 116 -0.80 -11.28 20.60
C HIS A 116 0.43 -10.45 21.01
N GLY A 117 0.47 -9.92 22.23
CA GLY A 117 1.59 -9.12 22.74
C GLY A 117 1.90 -7.90 21.88
N LEU A 118 0.87 -7.27 21.30
CA LEU A 118 1.00 -6.14 20.39
C LEU A 118 1.37 -4.86 21.14
N ILE A 119 2.19 -4.03 20.50
CA ILE A 119 2.55 -2.70 20.99
C ILE A 119 1.53 -1.70 20.46
N ILE A 120 0.97 -0.88 21.36
CA ILE A 120 0.13 0.27 21.01
C ILE A 120 1.02 1.49 20.83
N HIS A 121 0.92 2.14 19.66
CA HIS A 121 1.72 3.34 19.34
C HIS A 121 0.97 4.65 19.52
N ASN A 122 -0.33 4.61 19.83
CA ASN A 122 -1.12 5.81 20.11
C ASN A 122 -0.49 6.60 21.28
N VAL A 123 -0.25 7.90 21.07
CA VAL A 123 0.42 8.77 22.05
C VAL A 123 -0.60 9.65 22.76
N GLU A 124 -0.47 9.75 24.09
CA GLU A 124 -1.29 10.62 24.93
C GLU A 124 -1.07 12.10 24.58
N GLY A 125 -2.10 12.93 24.79
CA GLY A 125 -2.01 14.38 24.56
C GLY A 125 -2.08 14.81 23.09
N GLN A 126 -2.25 13.87 22.15
CA GLN A 126 -2.62 14.18 20.77
C GLN A 126 -4.12 14.53 20.65
N PRO A 127 -4.53 15.28 19.60
CA PRO A 127 -5.94 15.44 19.27
C PRO A 127 -6.65 14.09 19.09
N CYS A 128 -7.95 14.02 19.40
CA CYS A 128 -8.74 12.79 19.23
C CYS A 128 -8.71 12.27 17.78
N THR A 129 -8.65 10.97 17.54
CA THR A 129 -8.54 10.44 16.16
C THR A 129 -9.81 10.63 15.33
N PHE A 130 -10.97 10.77 15.97
CA PHE A 130 -12.25 11.11 15.35
C PHE A 130 -12.84 12.39 15.95
N GLY A 131 -13.40 13.26 15.10
CA GLY A 131 -14.04 14.51 15.51
C GLY A 131 -15.25 14.85 14.65
N GLY A 132 -16.44 14.46 15.13
CA GLY A 132 -17.72 14.67 14.46
C GLY A 132 -18.68 15.60 15.22
N PRO A 133 -19.91 15.80 14.73
CA PRO A 133 -20.91 16.67 15.36
C PRO A 133 -21.33 16.23 16.78
N ASN A 134 -21.24 14.93 17.07
CA ASN A 134 -21.67 14.35 18.34
C ASN A 134 -20.57 14.30 19.41
N GLY A 135 -19.35 14.69 19.06
CA GLY A 135 -18.22 14.70 19.98
C GLY A 135 -16.93 14.29 19.30
N GLU A 136 -15.90 14.11 20.11
CA GLU A 136 -14.59 13.64 19.68
C GLU A 136 -14.25 12.34 20.42
N SER A 137 -13.54 11.44 19.78
CA SER A 137 -13.20 10.14 20.35
C SER A 137 -11.92 9.56 19.76
N ASN A 138 -11.32 8.62 20.49
CA ASN A 138 -10.18 7.83 20.03
C ASN A 138 -10.66 6.43 19.65
N ILE A 139 -10.75 6.17 18.35
CA ILE A 139 -11.23 4.90 17.77
C ILE A 139 -10.30 4.31 16.70
N ASP A 140 -9.40 5.12 16.15
CA ASP A 140 -8.33 4.67 15.26
C ASP A 140 -7.08 4.25 16.07
N LEU A 141 -6.57 3.04 15.84
CA LEU A 141 -5.42 2.44 16.52
C LEU A 141 -4.26 2.20 15.56
N THR A 142 -3.05 2.38 16.08
CA THR A 142 -1.80 1.94 15.43
C THR A 142 -1.13 0.91 16.33
N LEU A 143 -1.07 -0.34 15.87
CA LEU A 143 -0.53 -1.48 16.60
C LEU A 143 0.64 -2.10 15.83
N SER A 144 1.53 -2.80 16.52
CA SER A 144 2.52 -3.65 15.84
C SER A 144 2.99 -4.84 16.65
N THR A 145 3.63 -5.80 15.99
CA THR A 145 4.48 -6.78 16.68
C THR A 145 5.71 -6.10 17.28
N ARG A 146 6.34 -6.77 18.26
CA ARG A 146 7.46 -6.22 19.05
C ARG A 146 8.70 -5.83 18.23
N SER A 147 8.85 -6.39 17.04
CA SER A 147 9.97 -6.16 16.13
C SER A 147 9.79 -4.94 15.21
N VAL A 148 8.73 -4.16 15.41
CA VAL A 148 8.43 -2.94 14.66
C VAL A 148 8.46 -1.75 15.61
N THR A 149 9.31 -0.78 15.28
CA THR A 149 9.38 0.50 16.00
C THR A 149 8.75 1.58 15.14
N ALA A 150 7.65 2.16 15.61
CA ALA A 150 7.05 3.37 15.05
C ALA A 150 7.42 4.58 15.92
N VAL A 151 7.85 5.67 15.29
CA VAL A 151 8.26 6.92 15.96
C VAL A 151 7.52 8.10 15.34
N ASP A 152 7.56 9.26 16.01
CA ASP A 152 6.91 10.50 15.59
C ASP A 152 5.40 10.35 15.32
N TRP A 153 4.72 9.54 16.13
CA TRP A 153 3.28 9.33 16.01
C TRP A 153 2.50 10.60 16.37
N LYS A 154 1.69 11.08 15.44
CA LYS A 154 0.95 12.35 15.54
C LYS A 154 -0.42 12.26 14.89
N VAL A 155 -1.38 13.03 15.44
CA VAL A 155 -2.72 13.21 14.86
C VAL A 155 -2.83 14.63 14.28
N HIS A 156 -3.20 14.72 13.00
CA HIS A 156 -3.31 16.00 12.28
C HIS A 156 -4.75 16.47 12.15
N GLU A 157 -5.04 17.65 12.70
CA GLU A 157 -6.31 18.33 12.49
C GLU A 157 -6.35 19.03 11.13
N GLY A 158 -7.48 18.95 10.42
CA GLY A 158 -7.68 19.68 9.17
C GLY A 158 -6.87 19.18 7.96
N ALA A 159 -6.08 18.11 8.12
CA ALA A 159 -5.40 17.45 7.00
C ALA A 159 -6.39 16.76 6.03
N SER A 160 -7.53 16.30 6.56
CA SER A 160 -8.61 15.66 5.82
C SER A 160 -9.94 16.41 6.00
N SER A 161 -10.83 16.29 5.00
CA SER A 161 -12.23 16.74 5.10
C SER A 161 -13.15 15.72 5.78
N SER A 162 -12.59 14.57 6.16
CA SER A 162 -13.23 13.55 6.97
C SER A 162 -13.40 14.01 8.42
N ASP A 163 -14.34 13.36 9.10
CA ASP A 163 -14.48 13.48 10.55
C ASP A 163 -13.34 12.72 11.25
N HIS A 164 -12.77 11.68 10.62
CA HIS A 164 -11.49 11.08 11.04
C HIS A 164 -10.32 12.02 10.75
N ARG A 165 -9.37 12.07 11.69
CA ARG A 165 -8.14 12.85 11.61
C ARG A 165 -7.00 11.96 11.09
N LEU A 166 -6.12 12.54 10.28
CA LEU A 166 -4.99 11.80 9.69
C LEU A 166 -3.96 11.48 10.79
N ILE A 167 -3.60 10.21 10.91
CA ILE A 167 -2.49 9.76 11.75
C ILE A 167 -1.24 9.64 10.87
N THR A 168 -0.10 10.13 11.36
CA THR A 168 1.21 9.93 10.72
C THR A 168 2.22 9.42 11.72
N PHE A 169 3.12 8.57 11.27
CA PHE A 169 4.27 8.08 12.03
C PHE A 169 5.35 7.61 11.05
N GLN A 170 6.56 7.37 11.55
CA GLN A 170 7.67 6.81 10.79
C GLN A 170 7.97 5.40 11.31
N VAL A 171 8.13 4.43 10.41
CA VAL A 171 8.55 3.07 10.78
C VAL A 171 10.05 2.94 10.57
N ILE A 172 10.78 2.58 11.63
CA ILE A 172 12.20 2.28 11.53
C ILE A 172 12.34 0.87 10.97
N ALA A 173 13.07 0.74 9.86
CA ALA A 173 13.36 -0.57 9.29
C ALA A 173 14.23 -1.37 10.27
N GLY A 174 13.67 -2.47 10.79
CA GLY A 174 14.37 -3.42 11.64
C GLY A 174 15.26 -4.29 10.77
N GLY A 175 16.56 -4.02 10.79
CA GLY A 175 17.55 -4.86 10.12
C GLY A 175 17.74 -6.17 10.87
N THR A 176 16.96 -7.19 10.53
CA THR A 176 17.24 -8.59 10.88
C THR A 176 17.44 -9.38 9.59
N GLY A 177 18.57 -9.10 8.95
CA GLY A 177 19.03 -9.74 7.72
C GLY A 177 20.39 -9.14 7.37
N GLY A 178 21.45 -9.73 7.93
CA GLY A 178 22.85 -9.50 7.57
C GLY A 178 23.25 -8.08 7.14
N ARG A 179 23.65 -7.24 8.10
CA ARG A 179 24.87 -6.42 7.89
C ARG A 179 26.09 -7.36 7.91
N GLY A 180 26.10 -8.36 7.03
CA GLY A 180 27.36 -8.84 6.50
C GLY A 180 27.95 -7.67 5.73
N ASN A 181 29.28 -7.55 5.74
CA ASN A 181 29.99 -6.58 4.92
C ASN A 181 29.66 -6.79 3.43
N CYS A 182 28.56 -6.23 2.95
CA CYS A 182 28.26 -6.02 1.55
C CYS A 182 28.78 -4.62 1.17
N ARG A 183 30.03 -4.30 1.52
CA ARG A 183 30.77 -3.17 0.92
C ARG A 183 31.17 -3.45 -0.55
N GLY A 184 30.57 -4.46 -1.17
CA GLY A 184 30.77 -4.84 -2.58
C GLY A 184 29.50 -5.19 -3.34
N ALA A 185 28.31 -5.07 -2.74
CA ALA A 185 27.08 -5.05 -3.53
C ALA A 185 26.86 -3.60 -3.93
N GLU A 186 27.22 -3.26 -5.17
CA GLU A 186 26.79 -2.00 -5.77
C GLU A 186 25.28 -1.84 -5.53
N PRO A 187 24.80 -0.63 -5.20
CA PRO A 187 23.37 -0.40 -5.12
C PRO A 187 22.76 -0.96 -6.39
N THR A 188 21.85 -1.93 -6.27
CA THR A 188 21.00 -2.34 -7.37
C THR A 188 20.16 -1.11 -7.71
N GLU A 189 20.72 -0.26 -8.57
CA GLU A 189 20.03 0.84 -9.20
C GLU A 189 18.73 0.28 -9.78
N GLU A 190 17.66 1.04 -9.64
CA GLU A 190 16.37 0.64 -10.18
C GLU A 190 16.54 0.09 -11.61
N PRO A 191 15.91 -1.05 -11.97
CA PRO A 191 16.01 -1.54 -13.33
C PRO A 191 15.51 -0.44 -14.27
N VAL A 192 16.45 0.15 -15.01
CA VAL A 192 16.21 1.26 -15.93
C VAL A 192 15.14 0.80 -16.91
N ARG A 193 14.01 1.52 -16.96
CA ARG A 193 13.00 1.24 -17.97
C ARG A 193 13.49 1.76 -19.29
N PHE A 194 13.53 0.92 -20.30
CA PHE A 194 14.00 1.32 -21.63
C PHE A 194 12.84 1.74 -22.54
N ARG A 195 13.14 2.56 -23.55
CA ARG A 195 12.17 2.85 -24.62
C ARG A 195 12.04 1.64 -25.54
N ASP A 196 10.83 1.42 -26.01
CA ASP A 196 10.43 0.29 -26.86
C ASP A 196 9.78 0.77 -28.18
N ARG A 197 9.60 2.09 -28.34
CA ARG A 197 9.04 2.75 -29.52
C ARG A 197 10.03 3.73 -30.13
N GLY A 198 10.09 3.76 -31.47
CA GLY A 198 11.00 4.65 -32.20
C GLY A 198 12.47 4.29 -32.02
N VAL A 199 12.76 3.00 -31.76
CA VAL A 199 14.11 2.52 -31.48
C VAL A 199 14.65 1.70 -32.65
N ASP A 200 15.95 1.83 -32.91
CA ASP A 200 16.68 1.03 -33.89
C ASP A 200 16.98 -0.38 -33.35
N TRP A 201 16.05 -1.30 -33.63
CA TRP A 201 16.18 -2.71 -33.26
C TRP A 201 17.31 -3.44 -33.99
N LEU A 202 17.72 -2.96 -35.17
CA LEU A 202 18.84 -3.56 -35.91
C LEU A 202 20.14 -3.32 -35.16
N ARG A 203 20.35 -2.08 -34.69
CA ARG A 203 21.49 -1.72 -33.84
C ARG A 203 21.48 -2.48 -32.52
N PHE A 204 20.32 -2.61 -31.87
CA PHE A 204 20.19 -3.43 -30.66
C PHE A 204 20.63 -4.87 -30.92
N ARG A 205 20.12 -5.50 -32.00
CA ARG A 205 20.42 -6.88 -32.36
C ARG A 205 21.92 -7.09 -32.64
N GLN A 206 22.55 -6.22 -33.41
CA GLN A 206 23.98 -6.31 -33.70
C GLN A 206 24.82 -6.18 -32.41
N THR A 207 24.45 -5.24 -31.55
CA THR A 207 25.15 -4.96 -30.29
C THR A 207 25.03 -6.12 -29.30
N ILE A 208 23.82 -6.69 -29.15
CA ILE A 208 23.61 -7.80 -28.22
C ILE A 208 24.33 -9.07 -28.70
N HIS A 209 24.31 -9.37 -30.01
CA HIS A 209 25.06 -10.52 -30.55
C HIS A 209 26.56 -10.37 -30.34
N ALA A 210 27.12 -9.17 -30.59
CA ALA A 210 28.55 -8.92 -30.38
C ALA A 210 28.97 -9.09 -28.91
N ARG A 211 28.08 -8.76 -27.96
CA ARG A 211 28.35 -8.88 -26.52
C ARG A 211 28.12 -10.30 -26.02
N MET A 212 27.04 -10.94 -26.44
CA MET A 212 26.77 -12.34 -26.12
C MET A 212 27.84 -13.29 -26.67
N GLY A 213 28.37 -13.01 -27.87
CA GLY A 213 29.47 -13.78 -28.44
C GLY A 213 30.81 -13.66 -27.68
N ARG A 214 30.91 -12.77 -26.70
CA ARG A 214 32.09 -12.60 -25.83
C ARG A 214 31.90 -13.21 -24.44
N LEU A 215 30.74 -13.83 -24.18
CA LEU A 215 30.46 -14.45 -22.89
C LEU A 215 31.23 -15.76 -22.77
N ASP A 216 31.91 -15.89 -21.64
CA ASP A 216 32.59 -17.12 -21.28
C ASP A 216 31.60 -18.06 -20.59
N LEU A 217 31.08 -19.01 -21.37
CA LEU A 217 30.11 -20.00 -20.92
C LEU A 217 30.73 -21.12 -20.09
N SER A 218 32.07 -21.16 -19.95
CA SER A 218 32.76 -22.14 -19.12
C SER A 218 32.69 -21.81 -17.61
N LYS A 219 32.27 -20.59 -17.26
CA LYS A 219 32.07 -20.18 -15.88
C LYS A 219 30.89 -20.92 -15.23
N PRO A 220 30.88 -21.05 -13.89
CA PRO A 220 29.71 -21.56 -13.19
C PRO A 220 28.45 -20.72 -13.49
N ALA A 221 27.29 -21.39 -13.53
CA ALA A 221 26.02 -20.80 -13.95
C ALA A 221 25.68 -19.43 -13.31
N PRO A 222 25.90 -19.19 -11.99
CA PRO A 222 25.62 -17.87 -11.41
C PRO A 222 26.39 -16.72 -12.04
N PHE A 223 27.65 -16.97 -12.43
CA PHE A 223 28.49 -15.96 -13.06
C PHE A 223 28.11 -15.74 -14.52
N VAL A 224 27.76 -16.80 -15.24
CA VAL A 224 27.24 -16.72 -16.62
C VAL A 224 25.93 -15.94 -16.63
N CYS A 225 24.98 -16.24 -15.74
CA CYS A 225 23.71 -15.52 -15.63
C CYS A 225 23.92 -14.02 -15.32
N ARG A 226 24.87 -13.69 -14.45
CA ARG A 226 25.24 -12.30 -14.16
C ARG A 226 25.80 -11.61 -15.40
N ASP A 227 26.75 -12.23 -16.10
CA ASP A 227 27.38 -11.66 -17.28
C ASP A 227 26.38 -11.51 -18.44
N PHE A 228 25.43 -12.46 -18.60
CA PHE A 228 24.29 -12.36 -19.52
C PHE A 228 23.39 -11.18 -19.19
N THR A 229 22.98 -11.06 -17.93
CA THR A 229 22.11 -9.98 -17.46
C THR A 229 22.76 -8.63 -17.73
N ARG A 230 24.06 -8.50 -17.43
CA ARG A 230 24.84 -7.31 -17.70
C ARG A 230 24.90 -6.99 -19.20
N ALA A 231 25.16 -7.98 -20.05
CA ALA A 231 25.18 -7.78 -21.49
C ALA A 231 23.84 -7.25 -22.03
N ILE A 232 22.72 -7.75 -21.51
CA ILE A 232 21.37 -7.29 -21.88
C ILE A 232 21.15 -5.85 -21.40
N VAL A 233 21.39 -5.57 -20.12
CA VAL A 233 21.19 -4.24 -19.52
C VAL A 233 22.05 -3.19 -20.20
N ASP A 234 23.34 -3.45 -20.38
CA ASP A 234 24.26 -2.51 -21.03
C ASP A 234 23.83 -2.23 -22.48
N THR A 235 23.24 -3.23 -23.16
CA THR A 235 22.85 -3.07 -24.58
C THR A 235 21.59 -2.26 -24.68
N ALA A 236 20.65 -2.52 -23.77
CA ALA A 236 19.45 -1.74 -23.61
C ALA A 236 19.76 -0.28 -23.27
N SER A 237 20.71 -0.03 -22.36
CA SER A 237 21.19 1.32 -22.02
C SER A 237 21.79 2.05 -23.22
N GLN A 238 22.60 1.35 -24.04
CA GLN A 238 23.23 1.94 -25.21
C GLN A 238 22.24 2.24 -26.35
N CYS A 239 21.28 1.35 -26.60
CA CYS A 239 20.49 1.36 -27.82
C CYS A 239 19.07 1.90 -27.63
N LEU A 240 18.46 1.69 -26.47
CA LEU A 240 17.04 1.96 -26.24
C LEU A 240 16.81 3.31 -25.53
N GLY A 241 17.81 3.80 -24.79
CA GLY A 241 17.69 5.01 -23.97
C GLY A 241 16.77 4.81 -22.75
N ALA A 242 17.11 5.45 -21.64
CA ALA A 242 16.31 5.37 -20.42
C ALA A 242 14.99 6.16 -20.56
N LYS A 243 13.90 5.57 -20.08
CA LYS A 243 12.70 6.31 -19.67
C LYS A 243 13.00 6.87 -18.28
N GLY A 244 12.94 8.19 -18.15
CA GLY A 244 13.01 8.83 -16.83
C GLY A 244 11.88 8.32 -15.95
N SER A 245 12.10 8.34 -14.63
CA SER A 245 11.02 8.14 -13.68
C SER A 245 9.92 9.18 -13.97
N PRO A 246 8.65 8.77 -14.08
CA PRO A 246 7.56 9.73 -14.18
C PRO A 246 7.66 10.67 -12.98
N LYS A 247 7.76 11.98 -13.23
CA LYS A 247 7.61 12.95 -12.15
C LYS A 247 6.21 12.79 -11.60
N ASP A 248 6.08 12.63 -10.28
CA ASP A 248 4.78 12.63 -9.64
C ASP A 248 4.20 14.04 -9.76
N ALA A 249 3.25 14.23 -10.67
CA ALA A 249 2.62 15.51 -10.96
C ALA A 249 1.58 15.90 -9.89
N GLY A 250 1.48 15.12 -8.81
CA GLY A 250 0.37 15.20 -7.86
C GLY A 250 -0.93 14.69 -8.48
N TYR A 251 -2.05 15.02 -7.86
CA TYR A 251 -3.36 14.70 -8.42
C TYR A 251 -3.66 15.61 -9.60
N GLU A 252 -3.76 15.04 -10.81
CA GLU A 252 -3.94 15.79 -12.06
C GLU A 252 -5.24 16.62 -12.13
N TRP A 253 -6.20 16.37 -11.23
CA TRP A 253 -7.44 17.15 -11.09
C TRP A 253 -7.43 18.15 -9.94
N TRP A 254 -6.40 18.12 -9.08
CA TRP A 254 -6.27 19.06 -7.98
C TRP A 254 -5.88 20.45 -8.50
N ASN A 255 -6.48 21.49 -7.93
CA ASN A 255 -6.29 22.86 -8.42
C ASN A 255 -6.22 23.89 -7.27
N PRO A 256 -5.73 25.12 -7.53
CA PRO A 256 -5.58 26.15 -6.50
C PRO A 256 -6.90 26.60 -5.84
N GLU A 257 -8.05 26.45 -6.52
CA GLU A 257 -9.35 26.77 -5.94
C GLU A 257 -9.71 25.78 -4.82
N LEU A 258 -9.48 24.47 -5.03
CA LEU A 258 -9.66 23.46 -4.00
C LEU A 258 -8.80 23.73 -2.77
N ASP A 259 -7.56 24.20 -2.96
CA ASP A 259 -6.70 24.60 -1.84
C ASP A 259 -7.25 25.80 -1.05
N LYS A 260 -7.81 26.79 -1.74
CA LYS A 260 -8.46 27.94 -1.10
C LYS A 260 -9.69 27.50 -0.31
N LEU A 261 -10.53 26.64 -0.89
CA LEU A 261 -11.73 26.11 -0.24
C LEU A 261 -11.38 25.22 0.96
N ARG A 262 -10.33 24.40 0.86
CA ARG A 262 -9.80 23.59 1.96
C ARG A 262 -9.38 24.48 3.14
N LYS A 263 -8.58 25.51 2.89
CA LYS A 263 -8.14 26.47 3.92
C LYS A 263 -9.33 27.19 4.56
N SER A 264 -10.31 27.63 3.77
CA SER A 264 -11.51 28.29 4.27
C SER A 264 -12.37 27.37 5.14
N THR A 265 -12.56 26.12 4.70
CA THR A 265 -13.31 25.09 5.43
C THR A 265 -12.65 24.77 6.76
N ASN A 266 -11.32 24.60 6.78
CA ASN A 266 -10.56 24.37 8.00
C ASN A 266 -10.67 25.56 8.97
N LYS A 267 -10.58 26.80 8.47
CA LYS A 267 -10.78 27.99 9.30
C LYS A 267 -12.17 28.03 9.95
N ALA A 268 -13.23 27.68 9.21
CA ALA A 268 -14.58 27.58 9.76
C ALA A 268 -14.69 26.45 10.80
N ARG A 269 -14.07 25.29 10.53
CA ARG A 269 -14.01 24.16 11.47
C ARG A 269 -13.37 24.56 12.79
N TYR A 270 -12.20 25.21 12.76
CA TYR A 270 -11.50 25.66 13.97
C TYR A 270 -12.32 26.66 14.80
N LYS A 271 -13.01 27.60 14.14
CA LYS A 271 -13.90 28.54 14.85
C LYS A 271 -15.04 27.81 15.57
N TRP A 272 -15.71 26.90 14.85
CA TRP A 272 -16.81 26.10 15.41
C TRP A 272 -16.32 25.22 16.57
N GLN A 273 -15.22 24.48 16.39
CA GLN A 273 -14.63 23.65 17.43
C GLN A 273 -14.19 24.46 18.66
N GLY A 274 -13.68 25.68 18.48
CA GLY A 274 -13.35 26.58 19.58
C GLY A 274 -14.58 27.05 20.37
N ALA A 275 -15.68 27.37 19.68
CA ALA A 275 -16.91 27.84 20.30
C ALA A 275 -17.75 26.74 20.97
N ARG A 276 -17.44 25.46 20.74
CA ARG A 276 -18.13 24.31 21.37
C ARG A 276 -18.14 24.35 22.89
N LYS A 277 -17.10 24.92 23.52
CA LYS A 277 -17.03 25.03 24.99
C LYS A 277 -18.01 26.07 25.55
N GLU A 278 -18.37 27.08 24.76
CA GLU A 278 -19.26 28.17 25.16
C GLU A 278 -20.73 27.82 24.90
N GLY A 279 -21.02 27.06 23.82
CA GLY A 279 -22.37 26.67 23.44
C GLY A 279 -23.26 27.83 22.97
N GLY A 280 -24.55 27.55 22.76
CA GLY A 280 -25.58 28.54 22.41
C GLY A 280 -25.58 29.00 20.96
N LEU A 281 -26.31 30.09 20.69
CA LEU A 281 -26.56 30.63 19.32
C LEU A 281 -25.27 30.90 18.52
N ARG A 282 -24.18 31.25 19.21
CA ARG A 282 -22.88 31.48 18.58
C ARG A 282 -22.29 30.18 18.02
N GLU A 283 -22.37 29.08 18.77
CA GLU A 283 -21.92 27.76 18.31
C GLU A 283 -22.76 27.28 17.14
N GLU A 284 -24.09 27.44 17.21
CA GLU A 284 -25.02 27.08 16.14
C GLU A 284 -24.73 27.84 14.84
N GLY A 285 -24.51 29.16 14.92
CA GLY A 285 -24.14 29.98 13.77
C GLY A 285 -22.81 29.56 13.13
N LEU A 286 -21.78 29.34 13.95
CA LEU A 286 -20.47 28.87 13.46
C LEU A 286 -20.53 27.45 12.90
N ARG A 287 -21.39 26.59 13.46
CA ARG A 287 -21.65 25.24 12.93
C ARG A 287 -22.31 25.31 11.55
N ALA A 288 -23.29 26.21 11.37
CA ALA A 288 -23.91 26.44 10.08
C ALA A 288 -22.91 26.97 9.05
N GLU A 289 -22.06 27.93 9.42
CA GLU A 289 -20.97 28.43 8.57
C GLU A 289 -20.01 27.31 8.13
N PHE A 290 -19.61 26.44 9.07
CA PHE A 290 -18.76 25.29 8.77
C PHE A 290 -19.43 24.32 7.80
N HIS A 291 -20.71 23.98 8.01
CA HIS A 291 -21.45 23.08 7.12
C HIS A 291 -21.57 23.64 5.70
N VAL A 292 -21.86 24.93 5.56
CA VAL A 292 -21.92 25.60 4.25
C VAL A 292 -20.56 25.57 3.56
N ALA A 293 -19.48 25.89 4.28
CA ALA A 293 -18.12 25.85 3.73
C ALA A 293 -17.73 24.42 3.30
N ARG A 294 -18.03 23.42 4.14
CA ARG A 294 -17.77 22.01 3.87
C ARG A 294 -18.55 21.51 2.66
N ALA A 295 -19.84 21.83 2.55
CA ALA A 295 -20.67 21.46 1.42
C ALA A 295 -20.15 22.09 0.12
N ARG A 296 -19.78 23.37 0.14
CA ARG A 296 -19.16 24.05 -1.01
C ARG A 296 -17.87 23.38 -1.43
N TYR A 297 -16.99 23.07 -0.48
CA TYR A 297 -15.72 22.41 -0.75
C TYR A 297 -15.91 21.02 -1.35
N ARG A 298 -16.80 20.19 -0.78
CA ARG A 298 -17.12 18.86 -1.33
C ARG A 298 -17.67 18.93 -2.74
N LYS A 299 -18.63 19.81 -2.99
CA LYS A 299 -19.19 20.02 -4.33
C LYS A 299 -18.13 20.45 -5.34
N ALA A 300 -17.20 21.31 -4.95
CA ALA A 300 -16.11 21.74 -5.81
C ALA A 300 -15.12 20.59 -6.10
N MET A 301 -14.81 19.75 -5.10
CA MET A 301 -13.99 18.55 -5.31
C MET A 301 -14.66 17.59 -6.29
N GLU A 302 -15.93 17.25 -6.05
CA GLU A 302 -16.72 16.38 -6.94
C GLU A 302 -16.80 16.94 -8.36
N GLY A 303 -16.97 18.26 -8.50
CA GLY A 303 -16.97 18.93 -9.80
C GLY A 303 -15.65 18.82 -10.54
N ALA A 304 -14.53 19.10 -9.86
CA ALA A 304 -13.19 19.02 -10.44
C ALA A 304 -12.82 17.58 -10.83
N GLU A 305 -13.15 16.61 -9.99
CA GLU A 305 -12.97 15.19 -10.25
C GLU A 305 -13.80 14.73 -11.45
N LEU A 306 -15.09 15.11 -11.49
CA LEU A 306 -15.99 14.77 -12.60
C LEU A 306 -15.54 15.39 -13.93
N GLU A 307 -15.12 16.66 -13.92
CA GLU A 307 -14.59 17.34 -15.11
C GLU A 307 -13.33 16.64 -15.63
N TYR A 308 -12.43 16.25 -14.72
CA TYR A 308 -11.25 15.48 -15.08
C TYR A 308 -11.60 14.13 -15.71
N PHE A 309 -12.53 13.37 -15.11
CA PHE A 309 -12.98 12.11 -15.68
C PHE A 309 -13.69 12.27 -17.02
N ARG A 310 -14.49 13.33 -17.20
CA ARG A 310 -15.08 13.68 -18.50
C ARG A 310 -14.01 13.92 -19.54
N ARG A 311 -12.97 14.70 -19.21
CA ARG A 311 -11.84 14.93 -20.11
C ARG A 311 -11.11 13.64 -20.48
N ILE A 312 -10.94 12.71 -19.53
CA ILE A 312 -10.40 11.38 -19.85
C ILE A 312 -11.34 10.65 -20.81
N ALA A 313 -12.64 10.59 -20.52
CA ALA A 313 -13.61 9.91 -21.37
C ALA A 313 -13.62 10.49 -22.80
N ASP A 314 -13.64 11.81 -22.92
CA ASP A 314 -13.61 12.55 -24.19
C ASP A 314 -12.31 12.30 -24.96
N SER A 315 -11.17 12.11 -24.27
CA SER A 315 -9.91 11.74 -24.92
C SER A 315 -10.00 10.39 -25.66
N GLY A 316 -10.91 9.51 -25.23
CA GLY A 316 -11.19 8.24 -25.91
C GLY A 316 -11.79 8.42 -27.32
N ASN A 317 -12.43 9.55 -27.60
CA ASN A 317 -12.93 9.86 -28.94
C ASN A 317 -11.78 10.14 -29.93
N ALA A 318 -10.65 10.66 -29.44
CA ALA A 318 -9.47 10.95 -30.24
C ALA A 318 -8.46 9.78 -30.27
N ASP A 319 -8.28 9.09 -29.14
CA ASP A 319 -7.45 7.89 -29.01
C ASP A 319 -8.29 6.73 -28.45
N PRO A 320 -8.93 5.93 -29.33
CA PRO A 320 -9.76 4.80 -28.93
C PRO A 320 -9.02 3.72 -28.13
N TRP A 321 -7.69 3.71 -28.17
CA TRP A 321 -6.85 2.75 -27.43
C TRP A 321 -6.12 3.41 -26.25
N GLY A 322 -6.47 4.66 -25.93
CA GLY A 322 -5.82 5.52 -24.97
C GLY A 322 -6.16 5.24 -23.51
N LEU A 323 -6.15 6.27 -22.66
CA LEU A 323 -6.38 6.12 -21.22
C LEU A 323 -7.82 5.66 -20.92
N ALA A 324 -8.82 6.25 -21.58
CA ALA A 324 -10.23 5.89 -21.39
C ALA A 324 -10.51 4.40 -21.63
N TYR A 325 -10.06 3.89 -22.77
CA TYR A 325 -10.18 2.47 -23.10
C TYR A 325 -9.45 1.57 -22.11
N ARG A 326 -8.20 1.92 -21.74
CA ARG A 326 -7.42 1.12 -20.79
C ARG A 326 -8.04 1.09 -19.39
N ALA A 327 -8.68 2.19 -18.97
CA ALA A 327 -9.43 2.24 -17.72
C ALA A 327 -10.66 1.33 -17.78
N ALA A 328 -11.51 1.51 -18.78
CA ALA A 328 -12.77 0.77 -18.92
C ALA A 328 -12.56 -0.74 -19.15
N SER A 329 -11.50 -1.13 -19.85
CA SER A 329 -11.18 -2.54 -20.15
C SER A 329 -10.34 -3.24 -19.06
N GLY A 330 -10.07 -2.58 -17.93
CA GLY A 330 -9.23 -3.13 -16.86
C GLY A 330 -7.76 -3.33 -17.26
N ARG A 331 -7.31 -2.72 -18.37
CA ARG A 331 -5.93 -2.79 -18.88
C ARG A 331 -5.00 -1.76 -18.26
N LEU A 332 -5.50 -0.93 -17.34
CA LEU A 332 -4.71 -0.14 -16.42
C LEU A 332 -4.06 -1.08 -15.39
N ARG A 333 -2.90 -1.64 -15.77
CA ARG A 333 -2.16 -2.54 -14.89
C ARG A 333 -1.63 -1.75 -13.69
N PRO A 334 -1.73 -2.27 -12.45
CA PRO A 334 -1.00 -1.73 -11.32
C PRO A 334 0.51 -1.74 -11.62
N SER A 335 1.30 -1.02 -10.81
CA SER A 335 2.76 -1.04 -10.96
C SER A 335 3.23 -2.50 -11.04
N PRO A 336 4.11 -2.89 -11.98
CA PRO A 336 4.61 -4.26 -12.07
C PRO A 336 5.36 -4.71 -10.82
N ARG A 337 5.70 -3.77 -9.91
CA ARG A 337 6.28 -4.04 -8.59
C ARG A 337 5.22 -4.41 -7.53
N VAL A 338 3.93 -4.29 -7.85
CA VAL A 338 2.82 -4.78 -7.03
C VAL A 338 2.38 -6.12 -7.59
N ILE A 339 2.63 -7.19 -6.84
CA ILE A 339 2.25 -8.56 -7.20
C ILE A 339 1.17 -9.07 -6.23
N ASN A 340 0.38 -10.05 -6.67
CA ASN A 340 -0.51 -10.76 -5.76
C ASN A 340 0.27 -11.92 -5.14
N GLY A 341 0.02 -12.19 -3.85
CA GLY A 341 0.43 -13.46 -3.23
C GLY A 341 -0.20 -14.62 -4.01
N THR A 342 0.63 -15.55 -4.44
CA THR A 342 0.22 -16.74 -5.18
C THR A 342 0.14 -17.95 -4.26
N GLU A 343 -0.77 -18.87 -4.59
CA GLU A 343 -0.79 -20.20 -4.00
C GLU A 343 0.42 -20.99 -4.51
N LEU A 344 1.11 -21.64 -3.58
CA LEU A 344 2.28 -22.50 -3.77
C LEU A 344 1.91 -23.92 -3.32
N ALA A 345 2.70 -24.92 -3.74
CA ALA A 345 2.48 -26.30 -3.32
C ALA A 345 2.51 -26.51 -1.79
N GLU A 346 3.23 -25.64 -1.07
CA GLU A 346 3.41 -25.70 0.39
C GLU A 346 2.54 -24.70 1.17
N GLY A 347 1.62 -23.98 0.51
CA GLY A 347 0.78 -22.96 1.15
C GLY A 347 0.71 -21.66 0.34
N PHE A 348 0.45 -20.53 0.99
CA PHE A 348 0.39 -19.23 0.31
C PHE A 348 1.68 -18.43 0.48
N ALA A 349 2.11 -17.74 -0.58
CA ALA A 349 3.22 -16.80 -0.48
C ALA A 349 2.88 -15.69 0.53
N THR A 350 3.76 -15.46 1.51
CA THR A 350 3.61 -14.40 2.52
C THR A 350 4.51 -13.19 2.25
N THR A 351 5.55 -13.36 1.43
CA THR A 351 6.48 -12.29 1.05
C THR A 351 6.49 -12.02 -0.45
N VAL A 352 7.13 -10.90 -0.87
CA VAL A 352 7.37 -10.63 -2.30
C VAL A 352 8.25 -11.72 -2.91
N GLY A 353 9.29 -12.14 -2.19
CA GLY A 353 10.23 -13.18 -2.64
C GLY A 353 9.55 -14.53 -2.88
N ASP A 354 8.66 -14.95 -1.98
CA ASP A 354 7.91 -16.21 -2.13
C ASP A 354 6.98 -16.16 -3.34
N ALA A 355 6.26 -15.04 -3.50
CA ALA A 355 5.34 -14.86 -4.63
C ALA A 355 6.09 -14.82 -5.96
N ALA A 356 7.22 -14.10 -6.02
CA ALA A 356 8.07 -14.05 -7.21
C ALA A 356 8.66 -15.43 -7.53
N THR A 357 9.13 -16.17 -6.52
CA THR A 357 9.69 -17.53 -6.68
C THR A 357 8.61 -18.50 -7.17
N GLY A 358 7.40 -18.42 -6.61
CA GLY A 358 6.25 -19.21 -7.06
C GLY A 358 5.91 -18.99 -8.53
N LEU A 359 5.81 -17.71 -8.93
CA LEU A 359 5.58 -17.34 -10.32
C LEU A 359 6.70 -17.86 -11.24
N LEU A 360 7.96 -17.75 -10.82
CA LEU A 360 9.10 -18.24 -11.59
C LEU A 360 9.08 -19.75 -11.74
N ARG A 361 8.78 -20.52 -10.69
CA ARG A 361 8.68 -21.99 -10.77
C ARG A 361 7.59 -22.45 -11.74
N VAL A 362 6.48 -21.71 -11.83
CA VAL A 362 5.38 -22.02 -12.75
C VAL A 362 5.74 -21.66 -14.20
N LEU A 363 6.36 -20.50 -14.42
CA LEU A 363 6.68 -19.99 -15.75
C LEU A 363 7.97 -20.58 -16.33
N CYS A 364 8.90 -20.96 -15.47
CA CYS A 364 10.19 -21.56 -15.76
C CYS A 364 10.35 -22.84 -14.90
N PRO A 365 9.61 -23.92 -15.22
CA PRO A 365 9.73 -25.17 -14.48
C PRO A 365 11.15 -25.71 -14.59
N ASP A 366 11.57 -26.42 -13.53
CA ASP A 366 12.83 -27.16 -13.56
C ASP A 366 12.81 -28.17 -14.72
N ASP A 367 13.97 -28.33 -15.34
CA ASP A 367 14.16 -29.30 -16.41
C ASP A 367 13.90 -30.71 -15.88
N ASP A 368 13.12 -31.51 -16.60
CA ASP A 368 12.78 -32.88 -16.23
C ASP A 368 13.40 -33.84 -17.26
N PRO A 369 14.59 -34.40 -16.98
CA PRO A 369 15.28 -35.28 -17.91
C PRO A 369 14.49 -36.53 -18.29
N LEU A 370 13.48 -36.92 -17.50
CA LEU A 370 12.61 -38.05 -17.81
C LEU A 370 11.61 -37.73 -18.93
N ARG A 371 11.36 -36.43 -19.17
CA ARG A 371 10.49 -35.92 -20.24
C ARG A 371 11.26 -35.50 -21.49
N ASP A 372 12.57 -35.71 -21.50
CA ASP A 372 13.40 -35.31 -22.63
C ASP A 372 13.11 -36.08 -23.91
N THR A 373 12.87 -35.33 -24.97
CA THR A 373 12.85 -35.85 -26.33
C THR A 373 14.27 -36.20 -26.79
N PRO A 374 14.45 -37.05 -27.83
CA PRO A 374 15.77 -37.30 -28.41
C PRO A 374 16.56 -36.04 -28.78
N TYR A 375 15.85 -34.97 -29.18
CA TYR A 375 16.44 -33.65 -29.47
C TYR A 375 17.01 -32.98 -28.21
N HIS A 376 16.30 -33.00 -27.08
CA HIS A 376 16.81 -32.46 -25.81
C HIS A 376 18.06 -33.22 -25.34
N LYS A 377 18.03 -34.55 -25.41
CA LYS A 377 19.16 -35.43 -25.04
C LYS A 377 20.43 -35.11 -25.84
N GLN A 378 20.28 -34.78 -27.12
CA GLN A 378 21.39 -34.40 -27.99
C GLN A 378 22.03 -33.06 -27.57
N GLY A 379 21.24 -32.12 -27.02
CA GLY A 379 21.73 -30.86 -26.46
C GLY A 379 22.50 -31.02 -25.14
N HIS A 380 22.13 -31.97 -24.28
CA HIS A 380 22.88 -32.27 -23.05
C HIS A 380 24.26 -32.90 -23.34
N MET A 381 24.35 -33.74 -24.38
CA MET A 381 25.62 -34.37 -24.78
C MET A 381 26.66 -33.39 -25.36
N GLN A 382 26.25 -32.20 -25.80
CA GLN A 382 27.17 -31.18 -26.32
C GLN A 382 27.76 -30.25 -25.24
N ARG A 383 27.40 -30.44 -23.96
CA ARG A 383 27.83 -29.58 -22.84
C ARG A 383 28.83 -30.24 -21.87
N PHE A 384 29.45 -31.35 -22.25
CA PHE A 384 30.55 -31.97 -21.52
C PHE A 384 31.84 -31.96 -22.32
#